data_AF-A0AAW0A4Z8-F1
#
_entry.id   AF-A0AAW0A4Z8-F1
#
_cell.length_a   1.000
_cell.length_b   1.000
_cell.length_c   1.000
_cell.angle_alpha   90.00
_cell.angle_beta   90.00
_cell.angle_gamma   90.00
#
_symmetry.space_group_name_H-M   'P 1'
#
loop_
_entity.id
_entity.type
_entity.pdbx_description
1 polymer ?
#
loop_
_entity_poly.entity_id
_entity_poly.type
_entity_poly.pdbx_seq_one_letter_code
_entity_poly.pdbx_strand_id
1 'polypeptide(L)'
;MPPKKLDIWDYFHEGGIQNTAHKRAYCLGCLEQHRPTDIIDVDMDQDMDSARQAPQMASTDWIDAAIPLVKSVLGVKGPMAAHLTSCPHASADAKKEAKAVQGSNKRSRDESAESSAKPSKKHASFLAVEKKMKQPELKVFKGLDIPFNDAQAEMVQTQFLRATVSANLPFLWTTDPEVIKLFLMFRSRATEVMPSDAVLSGRLLDESATRVDTSVKVELGTKEAFYTDFFAQKGR
;
A
#
# COMPACT_ATOMS: atom_id res chain seq x y z
N MET A 1 -1.16 -0.91 46.28
CA MET A 1 -1.78 -0.58 44.97
C MET A 1 -1.12 -1.45 43.91
N PRO A 2 -1.86 -2.10 42.99
CA PRO A 2 -1.25 -2.75 41.85
C PRO A 2 -0.58 -1.68 40.96
N PRO A 3 0.62 -1.92 40.41
CA PRO A 3 1.24 -0.97 39.50
C PRO A 3 0.33 -0.79 38.29
N LYS A 4 -0.06 0.47 38.02
CA LYS A 4 -0.75 0.81 36.77
C LYS A 4 0.18 0.38 35.64
N LYS A 5 -0.26 -0.55 34.80
CA LYS A 5 0.46 -0.87 33.57
C LYS A 5 0.34 0.37 32.68
N LEU A 6 1.41 1.16 32.62
CA LEU A 6 1.52 2.27 31.69
C LEU A 6 1.48 1.69 30.26
N ASP A 7 0.75 2.38 29.38
CA ASP A 7 0.71 1.97 27.98
C ASP A 7 1.98 2.49 27.32
N ILE A 8 2.60 1.70 26.45
CA ILE A 8 3.84 2.11 25.79
C ILE A 8 3.64 3.39 24.97
N TRP A 9 2.39 3.70 24.61
CA TRP A 9 1.96 4.94 23.98
C TRP A 9 2.19 6.20 24.81
N ASP A 10 2.33 6.11 26.14
CA ASP A 10 2.62 7.27 26.99
C ASP A 10 3.98 7.94 26.64
N TYR A 11 4.86 7.22 25.91
CA TYR A 11 6.15 7.71 25.43
C TYR A 11 6.18 8.06 23.93
N PHE A 12 5.03 8.02 23.26
CA PHE A 12 4.92 8.26 21.82
C PHE A 12 3.80 9.25 21.49
N HIS A 13 4.05 10.12 20.52
CA HIS A 13 3.02 10.89 19.86
C HIS A 13 2.37 10.05 18.74
N GLU A 14 1.04 10.01 18.74
CA GLU A 14 0.25 9.29 17.75
C GLU A 14 0.14 10.10 16.45
N GLY A 15 0.67 9.55 15.37
CA GLY A 15 0.61 10.15 14.04
C GLY A 15 -0.53 9.62 13.17
N GLY A 16 -0.55 10.10 11.93
CA GLY A 16 -1.47 9.63 10.90
C GLY A 16 -1.39 8.13 10.61
N ILE A 17 -2.39 7.62 9.90
CA ILE A 17 -2.52 6.22 9.51
C ILE A 17 -1.38 5.84 8.54
N GLN A 18 -0.56 4.84 8.89
CA GLN A 18 0.51 4.35 8.01
C GLN A 18 -0.01 3.32 7.01
N ASN A 19 -0.89 2.43 7.47
CA ASN A 19 -1.60 1.45 6.65
C ASN A 19 -2.99 1.21 7.27
N THR A 20 -3.83 0.40 6.63
CA THR A 20 -5.22 0.15 7.09
C THR A 20 -5.35 -0.36 8.53
N ALA A 21 -4.28 -0.88 9.15
CA ALA A 21 -4.31 -1.49 10.47
C ALA A 21 -3.43 -0.80 11.54
N HIS A 22 -2.52 0.11 11.15
CA HIS A 22 -1.49 0.65 12.03
C HIS A 22 -1.29 2.15 11.82
N LYS A 23 -1.16 2.86 12.93
CA LYS A 23 -0.81 4.29 12.97
C LYS A 23 0.71 4.48 13.02
N ARG A 24 1.19 5.65 12.59
CA ARG A 24 2.57 6.06 12.83
C ARG A 24 2.73 6.43 14.30
N ALA A 25 3.88 6.14 14.89
CA ALA A 25 4.24 6.54 16.24
C ALA A 25 5.57 7.31 16.20
N TYR A 26 5.63 8.45 16.88
CA TYR A 26 6.85 9.27 17.00
C TYR A 26 7.31 9.29 18.44
N CYS A 27 8.57 8.97 18.71
CA CYS A 27 9.08 8.95 20.08
C CYS A 27 9.16 10.37 20.63
N LEU A 28 8.57 10.62 21.81
CA LEU A 28 8.57 11.95 22.43
C LEU A 28 9.98 12.45 22.73
N GLY A 29 10.90 11.57 23.15
CA GLY A 29 12.30 11.96 23.38
C GLY A 29 13.02 12.43 22.11
N CYS A 30 12.72 11.83 20.95
CA CYS A 30 13.26 12.28 19.68
C CYS A 30 12.63 13.60 19.22
N LEU A 31 11.33 13.80 19.49
CA LEU A 31 10.66 15.07 19.20
C LEU A 31 11.25 16.20 20.05
N GLU A 32 11.43 15.97 21.35
CA GLU A 32 11.96 16.97 22.30
C GLU A 32 13.36 17.49 21.90
N GLN A 33 14.19 16.68 21.25
CA GLN A 33 15.48 17.10 20.72
C GLN A 33 15.35 18.23 19.67
N HIS A 34 14.22 18.27 18.97
CA HIS A 34 13.90 19.30 17.98
C HIS A 34 13.01 20.42 18.55
N ARG A 35 12.78 20.43 19.87
CA ARG A 35 12.03 21.51 20.50
C ARG A 35 12.82 22.81 20.39
N PRO A 36 12.22 23.90 19.88
CA PRO A 36 12.89 25.19 19.82
C PRO A 36 13.27 25.66 21.23
N THR A 37 14.55 25.90 21.49
CA THR A 37 15.07 26.39 22.77
C THR A 37 14.70 27.84 23.07
N ASP A 38 14.28 28.59 22.05
CA ASP A 38 14.02 30.03 22.15
C ASP A 38 12.60 30.35 22.66
N ILE A 39 11.80 29.31 22.94
CA ILE A 39 10.53 29.47 23.65
C ILE A 39 10.88 29.49 25.14
N ILE A 40 11.23 30.68 25.63
CA ILE A 40 11.33 30.96 27.06
C ILE A 40 9.94 30.73 27.64
N ASP A 41 9.78 29.71 28.47
CA ASP A 41 8.63 29.58 29.35
C ASP A 41 8.65 30.82 30.27
N VAL A 42 7.89 31.85 29.90
CA VAL A 42 7.72 33.02 30.76
C VAL A 42 6.94 32.52 31.97
N ASP A 43 7.65 32.32 33.08
CA ASP A 43 7.06 31.99 34.37
C ASP A 43 5.87 32.94 34.62
N MET A 44 4.68 32.34 34.71
CA MET A 44 3.40 33.01 34.96
C MET A 44 3.26 33.48 36.41
N ASP A 45 4.31 34.11 36.94
CA ASP A 45 4.27 34.77 38.25
C ASP A 45 4.60 36.24 38.05
N GLN A 46 3.61 37.03 37.61
CA GLN A 46 3.27 38.34 38.18
C GLN A 46 2.19 39.09 37.38
N ASP A 47 1.15 39.42 38.13
CA ASP A 47 0.31 40.61 38.02
C ASP A 47 -0.65 40.76 36.84
N MET A 48 -1.93 40.65 37.22
CA MET A 48 -3.10 41.23 36.58
C MET A 48 -2.86 42.67 36.11
N ASP A 49 -3.51 43.01 34.99
CA ASP A 49 -3.62 44.34 34.38
C ASP A 49 -2.45 44.79 33.50
N SER A 50 -2.35 44.22 32.29
CA SER A 50 -2.12 45.00 31.06
C SER A 50 -2.22 44.14 29.81
N ALA A 51 -3.12 44.53 28.92
CA ALA A 51 -3.33 43.93 27.60
C ALA A 51 -2.04 43.91 26.74
N ARG A 52 -1.40 42.74 26.66
CA ARG A 52 -0.56 42.34 25.52
C ARG A 52 -0.85 40.89 25.19
N GLN A 53 -1.62 40.69 24.12
CA GLN A 53 -1.81 39.41 23.45
C GLN A 53 -0.44 38.94 22.91
N ALA A 54 0.30 38.19 23.71
CA ALA A 54 1.27 37.25 23.17
C ALA A 54 0.48 36.05 22.63
N PRO A 55 0.73 35.60 21.38
CA PRO A 55 0.10 34.40 20.88
C PRO A 55 0.67 33.23 21.67
N GLN A 56 -0.14 32.69 22.59
CA GLN A 56 0.07 31.34 23.10
C GLN A 56 -0.04 30.40 21.90
N MET A 57 1.08 30.15 21.21
CA MET A 57 1.14 29.06 20.25
C MET A 57 0.81 27.79 21.04
N ALA A 58 -0.24 27.11 20.62
CA ALA A 58 -0.77 25.95 21.33
C ALA A 58 0.37 24.93 21.47
N SER A 59 0.47 24.27 22.62
CA SER A 59 1.63 23.44 23.02
C SER A 59 1.93 22.25 22.09
N THR A 60 1.17 22.07 21.01
CA THR A 60 1.31 21.03 20.00
C THR A 60 1.89 21.51 18.66
N ASP A 61 1.95 22.82 18.37
CA ASP A 61 2.35 23.34 17.05
C ASP A 61 3.82 23.01 16.71
N TRP A 62 4.67 22.94 17.73
CA TRP A 62 6.07 22.57 17.55
C TRP A 62 6.25 21.07 17.25
N ILE A 63 5.31 20.22 17.70
CA ILE A 63 5.34 18.78 17.42
C ILE A 63 5.12 18.56 15.92
N ASP A 64 4.16 19.25 15.31
CA ASP A 64 3.90 19.18 13.87
C ASP A 64 5.11 19.63 13.04
N ALA A 65 5.83 20.65 13.51
CA ALA A 65 7.08 21.09 12.89
C ALA A 65 8.24 20.09 13.05
N ALA A 66 8.27 19.32 14.16
CA ALA A 66 9.29 18.33 14.44
C ALA A 66 9.05 16.96 13.77
N ILE A 67 7.79 16.59 13.51
CA ILE A 67 7.40 15.34 12.83
C ILE A 67 8.21 15.03 11.56
N PRO A 68 8.42 15.96 10.59
CA PRO A 68 9.19 15.65 9.39
C PRO A 68 10.68 15.39 9.64
N LEU A 69 11.21 15.79 10.80
CA LEU A 69 12.62 15.61 11.18
C LEU A 69 12.88 14.27 11.87
N VAL A 70 11.84 13.70 12.50
CA VAL A 70 11.95 12.47 13.29
C VAL A 70 11.48 11.26 12.48
N LYS A 71 12.26 10.18 12.53
CA LYS A 71 11.89 8.91 11.89
C LYS A 71 10.69 8.27 12.61
N SER A 72 9.60 8.04 11.88
CA SER A 72 8.41 7.35 12.40
C SER A 72 8.69 5.86 12.68
N VAL A 73 8.07 5.33 13.74
CA VAL A 73 8.01 3.91 14.09
C VAL A 73 6.61 3.38 13.81
N LEU A 74 6.49 2.09 13.48
CA LEU A 74 5.18 1.44 13.35
C LEU A 74 4.51 1.39 14.74
N GLY A 75 3.26 1.85 14.85
CA GLY A 75 2.45 1.89 16.08
C GLY A 75 2.01 0.51 16.58
N VAL A 76 2.96 -0.40 16.77
CA VAL A 76 2.79 -1.74 17.30
C VAL A 76 3.77 -1.91 18.47
N LYS A 77 3.31 -2.55 19.54
CA LYS A 77 4.03 -2.69 20.82
C LYS A 77 5.48 -3.18 20.67
N GLY A 78 5.73 -4.15 19.77
CA GLY A 78 7.06 -4.71 19.53
C GLY A 78 8.05 -3.69 18.95
N PRO A 79 7.79 -3.13 17.76
CA PRO A 79 8.60 -2.06 17.18
C PRO A 79 8.81 -0.85 18.10
N MET A 80 7.76 -0.39 18.78
CA MET A 80 7.85 0.74 19.73
C MET A 80 8.82 0.42 20.89
N ALA A 81 8.70 -0.76 21.50
CA ALA A 81 9.61 -1.19 22.56
C ALA A 81 11.06 -1.33 22.06
N ALA A 82 11.27 -1.86 20.86
CA ALA A 82 12.59 -1.97 20.26
C ALA A 82 13.24 -0.60 19.97
N HIS A 83 12.43 0.39 19.55
CA HIS A 83 12.92 1.75 19.39
C HIS A 83 13.33 2.36 20.74
N LEU A 84 12.49 2.29 21.77
CA LEU A 84 12.80 2.87 23.09
C LEU A 84 14.08 2.32 23.70
N THR A 85 14.36 1.03 23.56
CA THR A 85 15.60 0.43 24.11
C THR A 85 16.86 0.87 23.37
N SER A 86 16.77 1.20 22.09
CA SER A 86 17.89 1.66 21.25
C SER A 86 18.01 3.17 21.12
N CYS A 87 16.95 3.91 21.45
CA CYS A 87 16.88 5.37 21.29
C CYS A 87 17.83 6.09 22.27
N PRO A 88 18.73 6.96 21.79
CA PRO A 88 19.60 7.78 22.66
C PRO A 88 18.79 8.74 23.53
N HIS A 89 17.71 9.31 22.98
CA HIS A 89 16.91 10.38 23.59
C HIS A 89 15.74 9.87 24.45
N ALA A 90 15.50 8.56 24.50
CA ALA A 90 14.44 8.00 25.33
C ALA A 90 14.81 8.09 26.83
N SER A 91 13.82 8.48 27.64
CA SER A 91 13.96 8.57 29.10
C SER A 91 14.30 7.22 29.74
N ALA A 92 14.90 7.25 30.93
CA ALA A 92 15.25 6.04 31.67
C ALA A 92 14.01 5.19 31.99
N ASP A 93 12.88 5.84 32.28
CA ASP A 93 11.60 5.17 32.54
C ASP A 93 11.08 4.47 31.29
N ALA A 94 11.05 5.16 30.14
CA ALA A 94 10.64 4.58 28.87
C ALA A 94 11.49 3.35 28.49
N LYS A 95 12.81 3.41 28.73
CA LYS A 95 13.74 2.29 28.53
C LYS A 95 13.44 1.11 29.46
N LYS A 96 13.10 1.37 30.72
CA LYS A 96 12.76 0.34 31.70
C LYS A 96 11.45 -0.37 31.33
N GLU A 97 10.44 0.38 30.90
CA GLU A 97 9.16 -0.19 30.48
C GLU A 97 9.27 -1.00 29.20
N ALA A 98 10.01 -0.49 28.21
CA ALA A 98 10.25 -1.22 26.97
C ALA A 98 10.92 -2.58 27.22
N LYS A 99 11.87 -2.65 28.17
CA LYS A 99 12.49 -3.91 28.60
C LYS A 99 11.49 -4.86 29.28
N ALA A 100 10.59 -4.34 30.12
CA ALA A 100 9.55 -5.15 30.75
C ALA A 100 8.58 -5.75 29.72
N VAL A 101 8.22 -4.97 28.70
CA VAL A 101 7.40 -5.42 27.57
C VAL A 101 8.09 -6.51 26.75
N GLN A 102 9.37 -6.33 26.41
CA GLN A 102 10.14 -7.34 25.64
C GLN A 102 10.36 -8.63 26.44
N GLY A 103 10.66 -8.51 27.74
CA GLY A 103 10.87 -9.66 28.62
C GLY A 103 9.61 -10.53 28.79
N SER A 104 8.42 -9.93 28.80
CA SER A 104 7.15 -10.65 28.94
C SER A 104 6.81 -11.56 27.75
N ASN A 105 7.38 -11.29 26.58
CA ASN A 105 7.12 -12.06 25.36
C ASN A 105 8.22 -13.09 25.05
N LYS A 106 9.26 -13.18 25.90
CA LYS A 106 10.20 -14.29 25.89
C LYS A 106 9.44 -15.52 26.40
N ARG A 107 8.71 -16.19 25.49
CA ARG A 107 8.31 -17.59 25.68
C ARG A 107 9.54 -18.29 26.23
N SER A 108 9.41 -18.86 27.42
CA SER A 108 10.39 -19.75 28.02
C SER A 108 10.67 -20.89 27.04
N ARG A 109 11.61 -20.65 26.12
CA ARG A 109 12.35 -21.70 25.45
C ARG A 109 13.23 -22.25 26.56
N ASP A 110 12.74 -23.33 27.14
CA ASP A 110 13.38 -24.12 28.19
C ASP A 110 14.82 -24.40 27.77
N GLU A 111 15.77 -23.65 28.34
CA GLU A 111 17.18 -23.93 28.20
C GLU A 111 17.50 -25.09 29.15
N SER A 112 17.22 -26.29 28.68
CA SER A 112 17.69 -27.52 29.28
C SER A 112 19.21 -27.57 29.14
N ALA A 113 19.86 -27.35 30.27
CA ALA A 113 21.29 -27.31 30.45
C ALA A 113 21.96 -28.60 29.96
N GLU A 114 23.12 -28.37 29.35
CA GLU A 114 24.08 -29.32 28.85
C GLU A 114 24.48 -30.35 29.92
N SER A 115 24.15 -31.62 29.69
CA SER A 115 24.85 -32.73 30.33
C SER A 115 25.10 -33.85 29.32
N SER A 116 26.38 -34.12 29.14
CA SER A 116 26.99 -35.18 28.37
C SER A 116 26.52 -36.57 28.81
N ALA A 117 25.82 -37.33 27.95
CA ALA A 117 25.88 -38.80 27.87
C ALA A 117 24.98 -39.40 26.75
N LYS A 118 25.62 -40.19 25.88
CA LYS A 118 25.14 -41.36 25.09
C LYS A 118 23.89 -41.22 24.19
N PRO A 119 23.94 -41.67 22.92
CA PRO A 119 22.77 -41.71 22.04
C PRO A 119 21.82 -42.84 22.47
N SER A 120 20.80 -42.50 23.27
CA SER A 120 19.74 -43.43 23.63
C SER A 120 18.62 -43.40 22.57
N LYS A 121 18.30 -44.58 22.05
CA LYS A 121 17.27 -44.88 21.06
C LYS A 121 15.85 -44.52 21.57
N LYS A 122 15.46 -43.25 21.53
CA LYS A 122 14.09 -42.80 21.89
C LYS A 122 13.43 -41.84 20.90
N HIS A 123 13.82 -41.89 19.62
CA HIS A 123 13.22 -41.07 18.55
C HIS A 123 12.24 -41.82 17.63
N ALA A 124 11.64 -42.93 18.07
CA ALA A 124 10.74 -43.72 17.22
C ALA A 124 9.23 -43.43 17.42
N SER A 125 8.82 -42.63 18.41
CA SER A 125 7.39 -42.46 18.74
C SER A 125 6.72 -41.17 18.22
N PHE A 126 7.47 -40.23 17.63
CA PHE A 126 6.87 -39.02 17.04
C PHE A 126 6.42 -39.18 15.57
N LEU A 127 6.64 -40.35 14.96
CA LEU A 127 6.23 -40.63 13.57
C LEU A 127 4.84 -41.29 13.46
N ALA A 128 4.14 -41.53 14.57
CA ALA A 128 2.82 -42.12 14.59
C ALA A 128 1.74 -41.10 15.02
N VAL A 129 1.75 -39.90 14.43
CA VAL A 129 0.53 -39.07 14.44
C VAL A 129 -0.39 -39.66 13.39
N GLU A 130 -1.40 -40.43 13.83
CA GLU A 130 -2.47 -40.90 12.97
C GLU A 130 -3.13 -39.69 12.28
N LYS A 131 -2.78 -39.47 11.00
CA LYS A 131 -3.42 -38.49 10.11
C LYS A 131 -4.86 -38.91 9.80
N LYS A 132 -5.75 -38.87 10.78
CA LYS A 132 -7.20 -39.09 10.61
C LYS A 132 -7.99 -37.78 10.55
N MET A 133 -7.32 -36.63 10.62
CA MET A 133 -7.96 -35.34 10.37
C MET A 133 -8.01 -35.11 8.85
N LYS A 134 -9.07 -35.63 8.20
CA LYS A 134 -9.44 -35.21 6.85
C LYS A 134 -9.77 -33.72 6.95
N GLN A 135 -8.85 -32.87 6.51
CA GLN A 135 -9.12 -31.44 6.34
C GLN A 135 -10.38 -31.35 5.47
N PRO A 136 -11.47 -30.72 5.95
CA PRO A 136 -12.65 -30.53 5.11
C PRO A 136 -12.18 -29.86 3.83
N GLU A 137 -12.57 -30.39 2.67
CA GLU A 137 -12.24 -29.79 1.39
C GLU A 137 -12.58 -28.31 1.47
N LEU A 138 -11.53 -27.48 1.52
CA LEU A 138 -11.70 -26.04 1.42
C LEU A 138 -12.41 -25.85 0.09
N LYS A 139 -13.65 -25.34 0.14
CA LYS A 139 -14.33 -24.86 -1.05
C LYS A 139 -13.43 -23.77 -1.61
N VAL A 140 -12.56 -24.15 -2.55
CA VAL A 140 -11.76 -23.22 -3.32
C VAL A 140 -12.77 -22.51 -4.18
N PHE A 141 -13.37 -21.45 -3.64
CA PHE A 141 -13.99 -20.43 -4.44
C PHE A 141 -12.87 -19.95 -5.35
N LYS A 142 -12.92 -20.35 -6.63
CA LYS A 142 -12.12 -19.71 -7.67
C LYS A 142 -12.42 -18.22 -7.47
N GLY A 143 -11.41 -17.40 -7.17
CA GLY A 143 -11.60 -16.00 -6.71
C GLY A 143 -12.41 -15.10 -7.66
N LEU A 144 -12.91 -15.64 -8.77
CA LEU A 144 -13.78 -15.05 -9.75
C LEU A 144 -15.25 -14.90 -9.30
N ASP A 145 -15.71 -15.71 -8.33
CA ASP A 145 -17.13 -15.76 -7.91
C ASP A 145 -17.39 -15.13 -6.53
N ILE A 146 -16.45 -14.34 -6.00
CA ILE A 146 -16.70 -13.61 -4.76
C ILE A 146 -17.56 -12.38 -5.11
N PRO A 147 -18.82 -12.30 -4.66
CA PRO A 147 -19.65 -11.13 -4.91
C PRO A 147 -19.02 -9.92 -4.22
N PHE A 148 -19.07 -8.76 -4.89
CA PHE A 148 -18.69 -7.50 -4.25
C PHE A 148 -19.67 -7.20 -3.12
N ASN A 149 -19.15 -6.71 -2.00
CA ASN A 149 -19.97 -6.05 -0.98
C ASN A 149 -20.52 -4.72 -1.55
N ASP A 150 -21.62 -4.21 -1.01
CA ASP A 150 -22.27 -2.97 -1.47
C ASP A 150 -21.29 -1.79 -1.48
N ALA A 151 -20.48 -1.64 -0.42
CA ALA A 151 -19.45 -0.61 -0.34
C ALA A 151 -18.35 -0.77 -1.42
N GLN A 152 -18.00 -2.01 -1.78
CA GLN A 152 -17.03 -2.25 -2.85
C GLN A 152 -17.63 -1.98 -4.22
N ALA A 153 -18.90 -2.34 -4.44
CA ALA A 153 -19.61 -2.05 -5.66
C ALA A 153 -19.70 -0.53 -5.89
N GLU A 154 -20.00 0.27 -4.86
CA GLU A 154 -20.04 1.73 -4.93
C GLU A 154 -18.66 2.34 -5.28
N MET A 155 -17.58 1.83 -4.67
CA MET A 155 -16.22 2.26 -5.01
C MET A 155 -15.87 1.95 -6.46
N VAL A 156 -16.20 0.76 -6.95
CA VAL A 156 -15.96 0.36 -8.34
C VAL A 156 -16.77 1.25 -9.29
N GLN A 157 -18.05 1.48 -9.01
CA GLN A 157 -18.90 2.38 -9.81
C GLN A 157 -18.34 3.80 -9.86
N THR A 158 -17.93 4.34 -8.71
CA THR A 158 -17.33 5.69 -8.63
C THR A 158 -16.06 5.80 -9.46
N GLN A 159 -15.16 4.82 -9.34
CA GLN A 159 -13.91 4.82 -10.11
C GLN A 159 -14.17 4.66 -11.62
N PHE A 160 -15.16 3.84 -11.98
CA PHE A 160 -15.55 3.61 -13.36
C PHE A 160 -16.15 4.87 -14.01
N LEU A 161 -16.98 5.62 -13.28
CA LEU A 161 -17.50 6.93 -13.72
C LEU A 161 -16.36 7.93 -13.92
N ARG A 162 -15.41 8.01 -12.97
CA ARG A 162 -14.23 8.90 -13.09
C ARG A 162 -13.41 8.56 -14.33
N ALA A 163 -13.15 7.29 -14.60
CA ALA A 163 -12.42 6.85 -15.78
C ALA A 163 -13.16 7.21 -17.08
N THR A 164 -14.49 7.02 -17.12
CA THR A 164 -15.34 7.38 -18.26
C THR A 164 -15.25 8.86 -18.58
N VAL A 165 -15.38 9.73 -17.58
CA VAL A 165 -15.28 11.19 -17.74
C VAL A 165 -13.86 11.60 -18.13
N SER A 166 -12.84 11.05 -17.46
CA SER A 166 -11.44 11.40 -17.71
C SER A 166 -10.97 11.00 -19.11
N ALA A 167 -11.47 9.90 -19.66
CA ALA A 167 -11.16 9.44 -21.01
C ALA A 167 -12.13 9.99 -22.06
N ASN A 168 -13.09 10.84 -21.65
CA ASN A 168 -14.13 11.41 -22.51
C ASN A 168 -14.88 10.35 -23.34
N LEU A 169 -15.20 9.21 -22.71
CA LEU A 169 -15.89 8.10 -23.37
C LEU A 169 -17.42 8.33 -23.39
N PRO A 170 -18.12 7.93 -24.46
CA PRO A 170 -19.57 8.07 -24.55
C PRO A 170 -20.26 7.11 -23.58
N PHE A 171 -21.30 7.53 -22.85
CA PHE A 171 -21.94 6.73 -21.79
C PHE A 171 -22.38 5.31 -22.19
N LEU A 172 -22.59 5.04 -23.48
CA LEU A 172 -22.99 3.72 -23.99
C LEU A 172 -21.82 2.74 -24.17
N TRP A 173 -20.56 3.18 -24.01
CA TRP A 173 -19.38 2.32 -24.19
C TRP A 173 -19.37 1.10 -23.26
N THR A 174 -20.03 1.21 -22.10
CA THR A 174 -20.13 0.15 -21.09
C THR A 174 -20.99 -1.03 -21.54
N THR A 175 -21.86 -0.81 -22.51
CA THR A 175 -22.80 -1.80 -23.05
C THR A 175 -22.24 -2.47 -24.30
N ASP A 176 -21.11 -1.98 -24.83
CA ASP A 176 -20.45 -2.57 -25.98
C ASP A 176 -19.90 -3.96 -25.62
N PRO A 177 -20.26 -5.02 -26.36
CA PRO A 177 -19.82 -6.38 -26.08
C PRO A 177 -18.29 -6.55 -26.15
N GLU A 178 -17.58 -5.80 -27.00
CA GLU A 178 -16.12 -5.89 -27.10
C GLU A 178 -15.44 -5.26 -25.87
N VAL A 179 -16.01 -4.19 -25.33
CA VAL A 179 -15.54 -3.57 -24.08
C VAL A 179 -15.75 -4.53 -22.91
N ILE A 180 -16.93 -5.14 -22.80
CA ILE A 180 -17.22 -6.12 -21.73
C ILE A 180 -16.25 -7.30 -21.82
N LYS A 181 -16.00 -7.80 -23.04
CA LYS A 181 -15.05 -8.89 -23.29
C LYS A 181 -13.62 -8.50 -22.91
N LEU A 182 -13.19 -7.27 -23.21
CA LEU A 182 -11.89 -6.74 -22.79
C LEU A 182 -11.74 -6.75 -21.26
N PHE A 183 -12.75 -6.29 -20.53
CA PHE A 183 -12.73 -6.34 -19.05
C PHE A 183 -12.67 -7.78 -18.51
N LEU A 184 -13.35 -8.72 -19.16
CA LEU A 184 -13.25 -10.14 -18.81
C LEU A 184 -11.85 -10.71 -19.05
N MET A 185 -11.12 -10.23 -20.06
CA MET A 185 -9.73 -10.62 -20.31
C MET A 185 -8.76 -10.05 -19.26
N PHE A 186 -9.01 -8.85 -18.74
CA PHE A 186 -8.15 -8.19 -17.75
C PHE A 186 -8.18 -8.81 -16.34
N ARG A 187 -9.06 -9.78 -16.09
CA ARG A 187 -9.40 -10.29 -14.76
C ARG A 187 -8.25 -10.90 -13.95
N SER A 188 -7.12 -11.25 -14.57
CA SER A 188 -5.95 -11.83 -13.85
C SER A 188 -4.64 -11.08 -14.05
N ARG A 189 -4.46 -10.34 -15.15
CA ARG A 189 -3.16 -9.76 -15.56
C ARG A 189 -3.30 -8.46 -16.35
N ALA A 190 -4.22 -7.58 -15.95
CA ALA A 190 -4.46 -6.30 -16.64
C ALA A 190 -3.16 -5.53 -16.91
N THR A 191 -2.28 -5.43 -15.92
CA THR A 191 -1.02 -4.68 -16.02
C THR A 191 0.01 -5.28 -16.98
N GLU A 192 0.00 -6.59 -17.19
CA GLU A 192 0.93 -7.26 -18.10
C GLU A 192 0.48 -7.19 -19.57
N VAL A 193 -0.84 -7.05 -19.79
CA VAL A 193 -1.46 -7.13 -21.12
C VAL A 193 -1.81 -5.75 -21.67
N MET A 194 -1.85 -4.71 -20.82
CA MET A 194 -2.19 -3.36 -21.26
C MET A 194 -1.09 -2.79 -22.16
N PRO A 195 -1.37 -2.48 -23.44
CA PRO A 195 -0.38 -1.94 -24.35
C PRO A 195 0.06 -0.54 -23.87
N SER A 196 1.33 -0.21 -24.06
CA SER A 196 1.82 1.15 -23.84
C SER A 196 1.29 2.10 -24.91
N ASP A 197 1.29 3.39 -24.62
CA ASP A 197 0.83 4.43 -25.55
C ASP A 197 1.59 4.39 -26.89
N ALA A 198 2.90 4.12 -26.83
CA ALA A 198 3.72 3.92 -28.02
C ALA A 198 3.26 2.72 -28.88
N VAL A 199 2.82 1.63 -28.23
CA VAL A 199 2.31 0.45 -28.93
C VAL A 199 0.92 0.72 -29.51
N LEU A 200 0.07 1.46 -28.79
CA LEU A 200 -1.26 1.85 -29.27
C LEU A 200 -1.17 2.77 -30.49
N SER A 201 -0.41 3.86 -30.37
CA SER A 201 -0.22 4.83 -31.45
C SER A 201 0.48 4.21 -32.65
N GLY A 202 1.57 3.46 -32.44
CA GLY A 202 2.32 2.81 -33.51
C GLY A 202 1.48 1.79 -34.27
N ARG A 203 0.90 0.81 -33.57
CA ARG A 203 0.13 -0.27 -34.25
C ARG A 203 -1.09 0.26 -34.96
N LEU A 204 -1.85 1.18 -34.35
CA LEU A 204 -3.05 1.70 -34.98
C LEU A 204 -2.72 2.48 -36.26
N LEU A 205 -1.64 3.27 -36.25
CA LEU A 205 -1.18 4.00 -37.43
C LEU A 205 -0.60 3.07 -38.49
N ASP A 206 0.23 2.09 -38.11
CA ASP A 206 0.86 1.15 -39.03
C ASP A 206 -0.16 0.23 -39.70
N GLU A 207 -1.13 -0.31 -38.93
CA GLU A 207 -2.22 -1.13 -39.46
C GLU A 207 -3.14 -0.32 -40.38
N SER A 208 -3.43 0.93 -40.00
CA SER A 208 -4.24 1.81 -40.85
C SER A 208 -3.49 2.19 -42.13
N ALA A 209 -2.19 2.49 -42.05
CA ALA A 209 -1.35 2.82 -43.19
C ALA A 209 -1.25 1.64 -44.16
N THR A 210 -0.98 0.43 -43.65
CA THR A 210 -0.95 -0.78 -44.50
C THR A 210 -2.31 -1.09 -45.12
N ARG A 211 -3.42 -0.85 -44.40
CA ARG A 211 -4.78 -0.98 -44.94
C ARG A 211 -5.07 0.03 -46.06
N VAL A 212 -4.63 1.28 -45.90
CA VAL A 212 -4.79 2.31 -46.93
C VAL A 212 -3.91 2.01 -48.15
N ASP A 213 -2.63 1.65 -47.94
CA ASP A 213 -1.71 1.31 -49.01
C ASP A 213 -2.19 0.13 -49.85
N THR A 214 -2.75 -0.90 -49.20
CA THR A 214 -3.33 -2.04 -49.90
C THR A 214 -4.56 -1.64 -50.71
N SER A 215 -5.46 -0.83 -50.15
CA SER A 215 -6.63 -0.30 -50.86
C SER A 215 -6.22 0.54 -52.08
N VAL A 216 -5.25 1.45 -51.92
CA VAL A 216 -4.76 2.32 -53.00
C VAL A 216 -4.09 1.50 -54.10
N LYS A 217 -3.29 0.48 -53.77
CA LYS A 217 -2.67 -0.41 -54.76
C LYS A 217 -3.72 -1.17 -55.58
N VAL A 218 -4.81 -1.64 -54.95
CA VAL A 218 -5.92 -2.31 -55.66
C VAL A 218 -6.61 -1.35 -56.62
N GLU A 219 -6.87 -0.11 -56.20
CA GLU A 219 -7.50 0.90 -57.06
C GLU A 219 -6.59 1.40 -58.19
N LEU A 220 -5.28 1.49 -57.97
CA LEU A 220 -4.33 1.87 -59.02
C LEU A 220 -4.09 0.73 -60.01
N GLY A 221 -3.93 -0.51 -59.55
CA GLY A 221 -3.77 -1.66 -60.44
C GLY A 221 -4.99 -1.91 -61.33
N THR A 222 -6.19 -1.62 -60.83
CA THR A 222 -7.42 -1.67 -61.64
C THR A 222 -7.49 -0.54 -62.67
N LYS A 223 -6.97 0.65 -62.36
CA LYS A 223 -6.89 1.78 -63.31
C LYS A 223 -5.79 1.59 -64.36
N GLU A 224 -4.65 1.01 -64.00
CA GLU A 224 -3.59 0.69 -64.96
C GLU A 224 -4.06 -0.33 -65.99
N ALA A 225 -4.77 -1.37 -65.56
CA ALA A 225 -5.40 -2.34 -66.47
C ALA A 225 -6.40 -1.67 -67.44
N PHE A 226 -7.18 -0.70 -66.94
CA PHE A 226 -8.12 0.05 -67.77
C PHE A 226 -7.42 0.93 -68.81
N TYR A 227 -6.29 1.55 -68.44
CA TYR A 227 -5.50 2.38 -69.35
C TYR A 227 -4.80 1.53 -70.43
N THR A 228 -4.25 0.37 -70.08
CA THR A 228 -3.63 -0.52 -71.06
C THR A 228 -4.63 -1.06 -72.08
N ASP A 229 -5.85 -1.41 -71.66
CA ASP A 229 -6.90 -1.88 -72.56
C ASP A 229 -7.46 -0.76 -73.46
N PHE A 230 -7.57 0.47 -72.94
CA PHE A 230 -8.06 1.61 -73.71
C PHE A 230 -7.12 1.99 -74.87
N PHE A 231 -5.81 1.95 -74.66
CA PHE A 231 -4.83 2.20 -75.72
C PHE A 231 -4.70 1.03 -76.70
N ALA A 232 -4.90 -0.21 -76.24
CA ALA A 232 -4.89 -1.39 -77.12
C ALA A 232 -6.08 -1.42 -78.12
N GLN A 233 -7.22 -0.80 -77.79
CA GLN A 233 -8.38 -0.73 -78.69
C GLN A 233 -8.32 0.38 -79.74
N LYS A 234 -7.61 1.49 -79.48
CA LYS A 234 -7.48 2.60 -80.45
C LYS A 234 -6.40 2.38 -81.53
N GLY A 235 -5.59 1.33 -81.39
CA GLY A 235 -4.52 0.98 -82.34
C GLY A 235 -4.93 -0.01 -83.44
N ARG A 236 -6.22 -0.33 -83.59
CA ARG A 236 -6.75 -1.20 -84.65
C ARG A 236 -7.69 -0.45 -85.59
#